data_AF-A0A2E0QMH0-F1
#
_entry.id   AF-A0A2E0QMH0-F1
#
_cell.length_a   1.000
_cell.length_b   1.000
_cell.length_c   1.000
_cell.angle_alpha   90.00
_cell.angle_beta   90.00
_cell.angle_gamma   90.00
#
_symmetry.space_group_name_H-M   'P 1'
#
loop_
_entity.id
_entity.type
_entity.pdbx_description
1 polymer ?
#
loop_
_entity_poly.entity_id
_entity_poly.type
_entity_poly.pdbx_seq_one_letter_code
_entity_poly.pdbx_strand_id
1 'polypeptide(L)'
;MRKLILILITGLNLSLLSFAEPQLTSWITDKTGSYARIFTSKENEAAGLTSTTWSRVGVQSSPTYAGIHEIHDSQNWVYIKTSGLGLHKMGPWYLNEAKTRNFPSFPSNTATTYRIPKNPTTFNGSSSTTAGTIGFFVDGVALFDSRDTFSYINNSSSDGSPMGGGRGDGIWNRDAYVNEGVTFDAAYAHQARNLHHYHANAPAVRHLLGDSVDYNESLNRYTEKFNGNHSPILGWVADGHPIYGPYAYSDPMDPSSEIRKMKSGYQKRDGTNGSTNLASTGRRSLPKWANTLQARDLVLSSNEYGPNVSTTYILGHYIEDYAYMGDLGLNKGTDFDLDQYNGRYCVTPEFPDGVWAYFTTIEDNGIPVFPYNVGRNFYGTPTGGTVNSIPNSAEQIFAGGPNKQHSTKKISDTDNTVTFVWDTVEGGKYRVDASPDLKTWYNGTVNFTADSTEHSSFYNKPSSRDDRFYRLIRVGIEGFDNSGFADDFGDGPAPSENEDNGGGGPGGGGPGGGGPSGGGPGGGGPRN
;
A
#
# COMPACT_ATOMS: atom_id res chain seq x y z
N MET A 1 54.15 -16.79 -46.90
CA MET A 1 52.70 -16.92 -47.14
C MET A 1 52.12 -17.92 -46.14
N ARG A 2 51.56 -17.43 -45.02
CA ARG A 2 50.71 -18.21 -44.11
C ARG A 2 49.40 -17.45 -43.99
N LYS A 3 48.32 -18.03 -44.53
CA LYS A 3 46.96 -17.47 -44.44
C LYS A 3 46.45 -17.74 -43.03
N LEU A 4 46.23 -16.67 -42.26
CA LEU A 4 45.44 -16.74 -41.02
C LEU A 4 43.96 -16.83 -41.42
N ILE A 5 43.29 -17.90 -40.99
CA ILE A 5 41.84 -18.05 -41.09
C ILE A 5 41.24 -17.31 -39.90
N LEU A 6 40.48 -16.26 -40.18
CA LEU A 6 39.70 -15.52 -39.19
C LEU A 6 38.38 -16.29 -38.99
N ILE A 7 38.21 -16.94 -37.84
CA ILE A 7 36.94 -17.54 -37.43
C ILE A 7 36.09 -16.41 -36.84
N LEU A 8 35.08 -15.98 -37.57
CA LEU A 8 34.07 -15.04 -37.12
C LEU A 8 33.10 -15.80 -36.20
N ILE A 9 33.26 -15.67 -34.88
CA ILE A 9 32.26 -16.13 -33.90
C ILE A 9 31.15 -15.09 -33.88
N THR A 10 30.08 -15.31 -34.64
CA THR A 10 28.83 -14.57 -34.48
C THR A 10 28.20 -15.01 -33.15
N GLY A 11 28.41 -14.21 -32.10
CA GLY A 11 27.68 -14.33 -30.85
C GLY A 11 26.21 -14.03 -31.10
N LEU A 12 25.38 -15.07 -31.16
CA LEU A 12 23.93 -14.95 -31.04
C LEU A 12 23.66 -14.47 -29.61
N ASN A 13 23.46 -13.17 -29.42
CA ASN A 13 22.79 -12.67 -28.23
C ASN A 13 21.34 -13.14 -28.33
N LEU A 14 21.05 -14.32 -27.77
CA LEU A 14 19.70 -14.61 -27.30
C LEU A 14 19.45 -13.63 -26.16
N SER A 15 18.93 -12.46 -26.49
CA SER A 15 18.16 -11.66 -25.54
C SER A 15 16.96 -12.54 -25.15
N LEU A 16 17.11 -13.30 -24.08
CA LEU A 16 15.97 -13.77 -23.31
C LEU A 16 15.17 -12.50 -23.02
N LEU A 17 14.03 -12.35 -23.68
CA LEU A 17 13.02 -11.39 -23.26
C LEU A 17 12.62 -11.84 -21.86
N SER A 18 13.24 -11.25 -20.84
CA SER A 18 12.66 -11.26 -19.51
C SER A 18 11.33 -10.53 -19.68
N PHE A 19 10.24 -11.28 -19.68
CA PHE A 19 8.94 -10.67 -19.46
C PHE A 19 9.04 -9.90 -18.14
N ALA A 20 8.55 -8.66 -18.12
CA ALA A 20 8.37 -7.96 -16.86
C ALA A 20 7.47 -8.84 -15.98
N GLU A 21 7.81 -9.02 -14.71
CA GLU A 21 6.95 -9.67 -13.73
C GLU A 21 6.22 -8.57 -12.95
N PRO A 22 5.01 -8.14 -13.34
CA PRO A 22 4.40 -6.93 -12.77
C PRO A 22 4.14 -7.08 -11.27
N GLN A 23 3.96 -8.33 -10.80
CA GLN A 23 3.83 -8.69 -9.39
C GLN A 23 5.06 -8.33 -8.55
N LEU A 24 6.25 -8.25 -9.16
CA LEU A 24 7.49 -7.84 -8.50
C LEU A 24 7.77 -6.35 -8.67
N THR A 25 7.33 -5.74 -9.77
CA THR A 25 7.74 -4.38 -10.15
C THR A 25 6.69 -3.30 -9.93
N SER A 26 5.43 -3.63 -9.63
CA SER A 26 4.35 -2.64 -9.48
C SER A 26 4.36 -1.88 -8.14
N TRP A 27 5.20 -2.29 -7.19
CA TRP A 27 5.25 -1.70 -5.84
C TRP A 27 5.86 -0.30 -5.85
N ILE A 28 5.32 0.61 -5.03
CA ILE A 28 5.90 1.94 -4.86
C ILE A 28 7.15 1.82 -3.97
N THR A 29 8.32 1.86 -4.59
CA THR A 29 9.63 1.66 -3.93
C THR A 29 10.49 2.92 -3.84
N ASP A 30 10.19 3.93 -4.66
CA ASP A 30 10.94 5.18 -4.71
C ASP A 30 10.70 6.07 -3.47
N LYS A 31 9.54 5.95 -2.82
CA LYS A 31 9.13 6.79 -1.67
C LYS A 31 9.31 6.13 -0.31
N THR A 32 9.70 4.86 -0.25
CA THR A 32 9.74 4.08 1.01
C THR A 32 10.83 4.54 1.99
N GLY A 33 11.71 5.46 1.60
CA GLY A 33 12.70 6.08 2.48
C GLY A 33 12.17 7.28 3.30
N SER A 34 10.86 7.56 3.28
CA SER A 34 10.22 8.60 4.09
C SER A 34 9.50 8.04 5.31
N TYR A 35 9.49 8.79 6.40
CA TYR A 35 8.67 8.43 7.56
C TYR A 35 7.18 8.51 7.25
N ALA A 36 6.41 7.60 7.86
CA ALA A 36 4.97 7.70 7.94
C ALA A 36 4.57 8.93 8.77
N ARG A 37 3.51 9.60 8.34
CA ARG A 37 3.09 10.88 8.92
C ARG A 37 1.58 11.05 8.88
N ILE A 38 1.03 11.64 9.94
CA ILE A 38 -0.40 11.88 10.08
C ILE A 38 -0.72 13.35 10.35
N PHE A 39 -1.89 13.78 9.94
CA PHE A 39 -2.57 14.92 10.55
C PHE A 39 -3.30 14.42 11.80
N THR A 40 -2.90 14.91 12.98
CA THR A 40 -3.52 14.46 14.25
C THR A 40 -4.87 15.12 14.52
N SER A 41 -5.17 16.25 13.86
CA SER A 41 -6.45 16.97 13.96
C SER A 41 -6.70 17.85 12.73
N LYS A 42 -7.91 18.39 12.59
CA LYS A 42 -8.32 19.32 11.53
C LYS A 42 -7.60 20.67 11.64
N GLU A 43 -7.22 21.09 12.84
CA GLU A 43 -6.42 22.31 13.05
C GLU A 43 -5.00 22.11 12.49
N ASN A 44 -4.43 20.93 12.72
CA ASN A 44 -3.12 20.55 12.16
C ASN A 44 -3.19 20.38 10.64
N GLU A 45 -4.26 19.77 10.12
CA GLU A 45 -4.55 19.71 8.68
C GLU A 45 -4.62 21.12 8.06
N ALA A 46 -5.41 22.02 8.64
CA ALA A 46 -5.55 23.40 8.16
C ALA A 46 -4.25 24.22 8.22
N ALA A 47 -3.35 23.88 9.16
CA ALA A 47 -2.04 24.51 9.30
C ALA A 47 -0.93 23.82 8.48
N GLY A 48 -1.22 22.71 7.80
CA GLY A 48 -0.23 21.90 7.09
C GLY A 48 0.78 21.19 8.01
N LEU A 49 0.46 21.02 9.30
CA LEU A 49 1.34 20.45 10.30
C LEU A 49 1.10 18.94 10.44
N THR A 50 2.10 18.14 10.09
CA THR A 50 2.05 16.66 10.25
C THR A 50 2.92 16.21 11.41
N SER A 51 2.67 14.99 11.90
CA SER A 51 3.50 14.34 12.92
C SER A 51 3.96 12.97 12.47
N THR A 52 5.22 12.63 12.76
CA THR A 52 5.83 11.30 12.56
C THR A 52 5.74 10.41 13.80
N THR A 53 5.24 10.95 14.91
CA THR A 53 4.92 10.22 16.14
C THR A 53 3.52 10.58 16.63
N TRP A 54 2.83 9.65 17.27
CA TRP A 54 1.48 9.89 17.77
C TRP A 54 1.09 8.88 18.84
N SER A 55 0.11 9.26 19.65
CA SER A 55 -0.36 8.42 20.75
C SER A 55 -1.88 8.43 20.83
N ARG A 56 -2.48 7.25 20.62
CA ARG A 56 -3.88 6.91 20.90
C ARG A 56 -4.01 5.38 20.98
N VAL A 57 -5.18 4.79 20.70
CA VAL A 57 -5.26 3.34 20.44
C VAL A 57 -4.52 3.09 19.13
N GLY A 58 -3.36 2.44 19.19
CA GLY A 58 -2.36 2.46 18.10
C GLY A 58 -1.35 3.59 18.34
N VAL A 59 -0.21 3.25 18.92
CA VAL A 59 0.83 4.19 19.35
C VAL A 59 2.04 4.04 18.44
N GLN A 60 2.58 5.18 18.00
CA GLN A 60 3.84 5.26 17.28
C GLN A 60 4.75 6.24 18.05
N SER A 61 5.53 5.74 19.00
CA SER A 61 6.36 6.55 19.90
C SER A 61 7.65 7.08 19.28
N SER A 62 8.06 6.47 18.17
CA SER A 62 9.23 6.84 17.37
C SER A 62 8.84 6.80 15.90
N PRO A 63 9.44 7.64 15.02
CA PRO A 63 9.17 7.59 13.59
C PRO A 63 9.34 6.17 13.03
N THR A 64 8.57 5.81 12.02
CA THR A 64 8.71 4.55 11.27
C THR A 64 8.60 4.87 9.80
N TYR A 65 9.24 4.10 8.92
CA TYR A 65 9.11 4.28 7.49
C TYR A 65 7.73 3.83 6.99
N ALA A 66 7.23 4.51 5.98
CA ALA A 66 5.97 4.19 5.33
C ALA A 66 6.14 3.13 4.22
N GLY A 67 5.07 2.37 3.99
CA GLY A 67 4.94 1.42 2.90
C GLY A 67 5.85 0.18 2.96
N ILE A 68 6.19 -0.33 1.78
CA ILE A 68 6.94 -1.57 1.59
C ILE A 68 8.39 -1.43 2.06
N HIS A 69 8.83 -2.36 2.89
CA HIS A 69 10.21 -2.48 3.38
C HIS A 69 10.98 -3.57 2.66
N GLU A 70 10.32 -4.66 2.26
CA GLU A 70 11.01 -5.76 1.57
C GLU A 70 10.08 -6.36 0.52
N ILE A 71 10.65 -6.77 -0.61
CA ILE A 71 9.99 -7.61 -1.61
C ILE A 71 10.90 -8.81 -1.85
N HIS A 72 10.32 -10.00 -1.78
CA HIS A 72 11.04 -11.25 -2.04
C HIS A 72 10.36 -12.07 -3.11
N ASP A 73 11.15 -12.62 -4.03
CA ASP A 73 10.70 -13.50 -5.09
C ASP A 73 10.94 -14.96 -4.74
N SER A 74 10.01 -15.82 -5.14
CA SER A 74 10.18 -17.27 -5.10
C SER A 74 9.43 -17.88 -6.27
N GLN A 75 9.65 -19.17 -6.53
CA GLN A 75 9.02 -19.86 -7.66
C GLN A 75 7.49 -19.67 -7.75
N ASN A 76 6.78 -19.63 -6.61
CA ASN A 76 5.31 -19.61 -6.57
C ASN A 76 4.71 -18.36 -5.92
N TRP A 77 5.53 -17.55 -5.25
CA TRP A 77 5.05 -16.48 -4.39
C TRP A 77 5.90 -15.23 -4.53
N VAL A 78 5.23 -14.08 -4.54
CA VAL A 78 5.82 -12.81 -4.15
C VAL A 78 5.53 -12.60 -2.67
N TYR A 79 6.54 -12.26 -1.88
CA TYR A 79 6.37 -11.82 -0.51
C TYR A 79 6.62 -10.33 -0.41
N ILE A 80 5.77 -9.64 0.35
CA ILE A 80 6.02 -8.28 0.79
C ILE A 80 6.14 -8.23 2.29
N LYS A 81 6.91 -7.25 2.75
CA LYS A 81 6.95 -6.83 4.14
C LYS A 81 6.69 -5.35 4.22
N THR A 82 5.75 -4.93 5.05
CA THR A 82 5.23 -3.56 5.08
C THR A 82 4.97 -3.10 6.51
N SER A 83 5.14 -1.80 6.77
CA SER A 83 4.66 -1.21 8.02
C SER A 83 3.13 -1.16 8.07
N GLY A 84 2.47 -1.23 6.90
CA GLY A 84 1.03 -1.07 6.76
C GLY A 84 0.59 0.40 6.84
N LEU A 85 1.53 1.34 6.84
CA LEU A 85 1.26 2.77 6.87
C LEU A 85 1.43 3.38 5.49
N GLY A 86 0.47 4.22 5.08
CA GLY A 86 0.45 4.83 3.75
C GLY A 86 1.59 5.83 3.52
N LEU A 87 1.97 5.98 2.25
CA LEU A 87 2.98 6.97 1.81
C LEU A 87 2.41 8.40 1.71
N HIS A 88 1.09 8.56 1.78
CA HIS A 88 0.43 9.86 1.88
C HIS A 88 0.43 10.39 3.32
N LYS A 89 0.10 11.68 3.46
CA LYS A 89 -0.21 12.27 4.77
C LYS A 89 -1.55 11.69 5.23
N MET A 90 -1.53 10.75 6.16
CA MET A 90 -2.74 10.03 6.60
C MET A 90 -3.58 10.89 7.55
N GLY A 91 -4.87 10.58 7.65
CA GLY A 91 -5.78 11.27 8.57
C GLY A 91 -6.10 12.71 8.14
N PRO A 92 -6.74 13.50 9.02
CA PRO A 92 -7.25 13.12 10.34
C PRO A 92 -8.55 12.29 10.26
N TRP A 93 -8.91 11.60 11.36
CA TRP A 93 -10.10 10.71 11.41
C TRP A 93 -11.09 11.09 12.51
N TYR A 94 -12.39 11.03 12.20
CA TYR A 94 -13.49 11.47 13.08
C TYR A 94 -14.65 10.46 13.11
N LEU A 95 -15.57 10.62 14.07
CA LEU A 95 -16.81 9.84 14.17
C LEU A 95 -18.04 10.62 13.69
N ASN A 96 -17.86 11.86 13.23
CA ASN A 96 -18.95 12.72 12.78
C ASN A 96 -18.46 13.79 11.79
N GLU A 97 -19.34 14.22 10.89
CA GLU A 97 -19.03 15.18 9.81
C GLU A 97 -18.56 16.55 10.35
N ALA A 98 -19.09 16.97 11.51
CA ALA A 98 -18.67 18.21 12.17
C ALA A 98 -17.23 18.15 12.70
N LYS A 99 -16.56 17.00 12.62
CA LYS A 99 -15.19 16.75 13.12
C LYS A 99 -15.04 17.23 14.57
N THR A 100 -15.96 16.83 15.45
CA THR A 100 -15.94 17.16 16.90
C THR A 100 -15.71 15.95 17.79
N ARG A 101 -15.83 14.74 17.25
CA ARG A 101 -15.55 13.48 17.94
C ARG A 101 -14.44 12.75 17.22
N ASN A 102 -13.27 12.62 17.84
CA ASN A 102 -12.13 11.97 17.18
C ASN A 102 -12.35 10.45 17.08
N PHE A 103 -11.91 9.83 15.98
CA PHE A 103 -11.98 8.37 15.80
C PHE A 103 -11.06 7.63 16.78
N PRO A 104 -11.50 6.61 17.55
CA PRO A 104 -10.79 6.11 18.75
C PRO A 104 -9.33 5.68 18.60
N SER A 105 -8.92 5.28 17.40
CA SER A 105 -7.58 4.75 17.13
C SER A 105 -6.81 5.57 16.10
N PHE A 106 -5.49 5.42 16.10
CA PHE A 106 -4.59 5.80 15.03
C PHE A 106 -3.93 4.54 14.46
N PRO A 107 -3.49 4.56 13.20
CA PRO A 107 -2.72 3.44 12.67
C PRO A 107 -1.36 3.38 13.35
N SER A 108 -0.70 2.22 13.38
CA SER A 108 0.70 2.10 13.82
C SER A 108 1.38 0.97 13.06
N ASN A 109 2.72 0.93 13.09
CA ASN A 109 3.48 -0.13 12.43
C ASN A 109 2.92 -1.53 12.80
N THR A 110 2.61 -2.31 11.77
CA THR A 110 2.08 -3.69 11.89
C THR A 110 3.13 -4.75 11.62
N ALA A 111 4.28 -4.39 11.03
CA ALA A 111 5.32 -5.30 10.57
C ALA A 111 4.77 -6.52 9.79
N THR A 112 3.81 -6.27 8.91
CA THR A 112 3.07 -7.34 8.24
C THR A 112 3.92 -7.98 7.15
N THR A 113 4.00 -9.31 7.16
CA THR A 113 4.51 -10.10 6.03
C THR A 113 3.34 -10.77 5.32
N TYR A 114 3.22 -10.55 4.01
CA TYR A 114 2.13 -11.07 3.19
C TYR A 114 2.68 -11.76 1.94
N ARG A 115 2.03 -12.82 1.48
CA ARG A 115 2.39 -13.51 0.23
C ARG A 115 1.27 -13.46 -0.80
N ILE A 116 1.62 -13.32 -2.06
CA ILE A 116 0.72 -13.27 -3.22
C ILE A 116 1.12 -14.38 -4.18
N PRO A 117 0.18 -15.22 -4.67
CA PRO A 117 0.50 -16.28 -5.61
C PRO A 117 0.88 -15.72 -6.98
N LYS A 118 2.00 -16.18 -7.55
CA LYS A 118 2.47 -15.72 -8.88
C LYS A 118 1.61 -16.24 -10.03
N ASN A 119 1.05 -17.43 -9.86
CA ASN A 119 0.27 -18.13 -10.88
C ASN A 119 -1.20 -18.18 -10.46
N PRO A 120 -1.98 -17.10 -10.69
CA PRO A 120 -3.40 -17.10 -10.37
C PRO A 120 -4.14 -18.14 -11.22
N THR A 121 -5.10 -18.83 -10.59
CA THR A 121 -5.98 -19.79 -11.28
C THR A 121 -7.41 -19.29 -11.22
N THR A 122 -8.20 -19.55 -12.27
CA THR A 122 -9.65 -19.40 -12.18
C THR A 122 -10.21 -20.41 -11.18
N PHE A 123 -11.15 -19.98 -10.32
CA PHE A 123 -11.81 -20.89 -9.39
C PHE A 123 -13.15 -21.33 -9.94
N ASN A 124 -13.32 -22.63 -10.18
CA ASN A 124 -14.61 -23.19 -10.60
C ASN A 124 -15.48 -23.46 -9.36
N GLY A 125 -16.01 -22.39 -8.77
CA GLY A 125 -16.82 -22.41 -7.55
C GLY A 125 -17.02 -21.00 -6.96
N SER A 126 -17.57 -20.92 -5.74
CA SER A 126 -17.69 -19.68 -4.98
C SER A 126 -16.65 -19.59 -3.87
N SER A 127 -15.79 -18.57 -3.88
CA SER A 127 -14.90 -18.25 -2.76
C SER A 127 -15.19 -16.85 -2.25
N SER A 128 -15.97 -16.73 -1.17
CA SER A 128 -16.32 -15.41 -0.62
C SER A 128 -15.13 -14.69 -0.01
N THR A 129 -15.12 -13.37 -0.14
CA THR A 129 -14.19 -12.52 0.61
C THR A 129 -14.41 -12.66 2.11
N THR A 130 -13.31 -12.59 2.86
CA THR A 130 -13.33 -12.64 4.33
C THR A 130 -13.36 -11.23 4.91
N ALA A 131 -13.76 -11.12 6.17
CA ALA A 131 -13.51 -9.89 6.92
C ALA A 131 -12.00 -9.69 7.08
N GLY A 132 -11.55 -8.44 7.05
CA GLY A 132 -10.13 -8.10 7.14
C GLY A 132 -9.43 -8.07 5.78
N THR A 133 -8.11 -8.25 5.80
CA THR A 133 -7.25 -8.12 4.63
C THR A 133 -7.52 -9.20 3.58
N ILE A 134 -7.89 -8.76 2.37
CA ILE A 134 -8.08 -9.62 1.19
C ILE A 134 -7.00 -9.41 0.11
N GLY A 135 -6.05 -8.51 0.37
CA GLY A 135 -4.97 -8.15 -0.54
C GLY A 135 -4.22 -6.93 -0.02
N PHE A 136 -3.33 -6.38 -0.84
CA PHE A 136 -2.59 -5.16 -0.53
C PHE A 136 -2.54 -4.23 -1.73
N PHE A 137 -2.69 -2.93 -1.47
CA PHE A 137 -2.33 -1.90 -2.44
C PHE A 137 -0.81 -1.80 -2.56
N VAL A 138 -0.33 -1.31 -3.70
CA VAL A 138 1.09 -1.26 -4.03
C VAL A 138 1.91 -0.27 -3.17
N ASP A 139 1.24 0.58 -2.39
CA ASP A 139 1.86 1.41 -1.36
C ASP A 139 2.11 0.64 -0.05
N GLY A 140 1.65 -0.61 0.06
CA GLY A 140 1.81 -1.45 1.24
C GLY A 140 0.69 -1.35 2.27
N VAL A 141 -0.43 -0.70 1.96
CA VAL A 141 -1.62 -0.64 2.82
C VAL A 141 -2.59 -1.77 2.50
N ALA A 142 -3.25 -2.31 3.52
CA ALA A 142 -4.16 -3.44 3.37
C ALA A 142 -5.41 -3.06 2.55
N LEU A 143 -5.83 -3.97 1.68
CA LEU A 143 -7.13 -3.92 1.00
C LEU A 143 -8.13 -4.75 1.81
N PHE A 144 -9.24 -4.13 2.18
CA PHE A 144 -10.40 -4.80 2.75
C PHE A 144 -11.51 -4.92 1.71
N ASP A 145 -12.45 -5.84 1.94
CA ASP A 145 -13.65 -5.92 1.11
C ASP A 145 -14.65 -4.81 1.43
N SER A 146 -15.78 -4.75 0.74
CA SER A 146 -16.73 -3.64 0.86
C SER A 146 -17.54 -3.58 2.18
N ARG A 147 -17.25 -4.43 3.18
CA ARG A 147 -18.06 -4.56 4.41
C ARG A 147 -17.36 -4.01 5.64
N ASP A 148 -18.13 -3.44 6.57
CA ASP A 148 -17.64 -2.96 7.87
C ASP A 148 -17.68 -4.04 8.98
N THR A 149 -18.06 -5.28 8.61
CA THR A 149 -18.25 -6.44 9.50
C THR A 149 -19.48 -6.40 10.42
N PHE A 150 -20.36 -5.40 10.26
CA PHE A 150 -21.64 -5.29 10.93
C PHE A 150 -22.82 -5.53 9.96
N SER A 151 -23.96 -5.89 10.53
CA SER A 151 -25.19 -6.13 9.79
C SER A 151 -26.41 -5.73 10.63
N TYR A 152 -27.57 -5.69 9.99
CA TYR A 152 -28.83 -5.44 10.69
C TYR A 152 -29.14 -6.56 11.69
N ILE A 153 -29.73 -6.18 12.83
CA ILE A 153 -30.27 -7.09 13.85
C ILE A 153 -31.78 -6.93 13.83
N ASN A 154 -32.49 -7.95 13.33
CA ASN A 154 -33.93 -7.93 13.18
C ASN A 154 -34.63 -7.78 14.55
N ASN A 155 -34.18 -8.56 15.54
CA ASN A 155 -34.81 -8.60 16.87
C ASN A 155 -34.73 -7.26 17.63
N SER A 156 -33.64 -6.50 17.49
CA SER A 156 -33.51 -5.17 18.10
C SER A 156 -33.90 -4.03 17.16
N SER A 157 -34.25 -4.35 15.92
CA SER A 157 -34.57 -3.38 14.86
C SER A 157 -33.50 -2.29 14.67
N SER A 158 -32.23 -2.67 14.81
CA SER A 158 -31.08 -1.76 14.76
C SER A 158 -29.91 -2.40 14.00
N ASP A 159 -29.00 -1.58 13.48
CA ASP A 159 -27.70 -2.10 13.06
C ASP A 159 -26.87 -2.57 14.25
N GLY A 160 -26.04 -3.58 14.01
CA GLY A 160 -24.87 -3.85 14.85
C GLY A 160 -23.90 -2.67 14.82
N SER A 161 -23.19 -2.45 15.93
CA SER A 161 -22.20 -1.38 16.00
C SER A 161 -21.01 -1.75 16.89
N PRO A 162 -19.84 -1.10 16.69
CA PRO A 162 -18.70 -1.26 17.58
C PRO A 162 -18.95 -0.68 18.98
N MET A 163 -19.98 0.17 19.16
CA MET A 163 -20.34 0.77 20.45
C MET A 163 -21.32 -0.09 21.27
N GLY A 164 -21.77 -1.24 20.73
CA GLY A 164 -22.75 -2.13 21.36
C GLY A 164 -23.79 -2.66 20.35
N GLY A 165 -24.63 -3.60 20.79
CA GLY A 165 -25.69 -4.21 19.97
C GLY A 165 -25.34 -5.55 19.32
N GLY A 166 -24.06 -5.93 19.29
CA GLY A 166 -23.61 -7.15 18.61
C GLY A 166 -23.20 -6.90 17.15
N ARG A 167 -22.83 -7.97 16.43
CA ARG A 167 -22.36 -7.88 15.03
C ARG A 167 -23.49 -7.86 13.98
N GLY A 168 -24.72 -8.22 14.37
CA GLY A 168 -25.82 -8.39 13.43
C GLY A 168 -26.03 -9.82 12.96
N ASP A 169 -27.13 -10.02 12.25
CA ASP A 169 -27.64 -11.34 11.87
C ASP A 169 -26.94 -11.91 10.62
N GLY A 170 -26.08 -11.13 9.96
CA GLY A 170 -25.33 -11.52 8.76
C GLY A 170 -26.15 -11.52 7.47
N ILE A 171 -27.41 -11.04 7.52
CA ILE A 171 -28.34 -11.09 6.38
C ILE A 171 -28.27 -9.79 5.54
N TRP A 172 -28.35 -8.65 6.20
CA TRP A 172 -28.22 -7.33 5.58
C TRP A 172 -26.91 -6.71 6.08
N ASN A 173 -25.84 -6.91 5.31
CA ASN A 173 -24.48 -6.55 5.69
C ASN A 173 -24.20 -5.11 5.29
N ARG A 174 -23.72 -4.30 6.25
CA ARG A 174 -23.49 -2.88 6.03
C ARG A 174 -22.35 -2.66 5.04
N ASP A 175 -22.58 -1.74 4.12
CA ASP A 175 -21.57 -1.28 3.18
C ASP A 175 -20.61 -0.29 3.87
N ALA A 176 -19.32 -0.61 3.93
CA ALA A 176 -18.32 0.18 4.67
C ALA A 176 -18.20 1.62 4.15
N TYR A 177 -18.23 1.85 2.84
CA TYR A 177 -18.09 3.20 2.32
C TYR A 177 -19.27 4.08 2.72
N VAL A 178 -20.49 3.52 2.67
CA VAL A 178 -21.71 4.24 3.04
C VAL A 178 -21.80 4.45 4.56
N ASN A 179 -21.37 3.46 5.34
CA ASN A 179 -21.60 3.41 6.78
C ASN A 179 -20.47 3.97 7.64
N GLU A 180 -19.25 3.91 7.12
CA GLU A 180 -18.03 4.33 7.80
C GLU A 180 -17.35 5.52 7.10
N GLY A 181 -17.88 6.01 5.98
CA GLY A 181 -17.25 7.07 5.18
C GLY A 181 -16.90 8.33 5.97
N VAL A 182 -17.66 8.66 7.03
CA VAL A 182 -17.35 9.77 7.95
C VAL A 182 -16.05 9.58 8.73
N THR A 183 -15.61 8.34 8.85
CA THR A 183 -14.40 7.92 9.57
C THR A 183 -13.18 7.79 8.67
N PHE A 184 -13.33 7.95 7.35
CA PHE A 184 -12.22 7.88 6.42
C PHE A 184 -11.46 9.21 6.35
N ASP A 185 -10.16 9.13 6.06
CA ASP A 185 -9.36 10.30 5.71
C ASP A 185 -9.61 10.75 4.27
N ALA A 186 -8.87 11.78 3.83
CA ALA A 186 -8.95 12.30 2.47
C ALA A 186 -8.65 11.25 1.38
N ALA A 187 -7.92 10.17 1.72
CA ALA A 187 -7.58 9.09 0.82
C ALA A 187 -8.58 7.92 0.88
N TYR A 188 -9.71 8.07 1.59
CA TYR A 188 -10.66 6.99 1.84
C TYR A 188 -10.09 5.81 2.66
N ALA A 189 -9.09 6.07 3.49
CA ALA A 189 -8.53 5.08 4.40
C ALA A 189 -8.90 5.36 5.85
N HIS A 190 -8.97 4.31 6.65
CA HIS A 190 -9.02 4.40 8.11
C HIS A 190 -8.39 3.17 8.74
N GLN A 191 -8.64 2.92 10.02
CA GLN A 191 -7.95 1.87 10.76
C GLN A 191 -8.89 1.07 11.66
N ALA A 192 -8.65 -0.24 11.68
CA ALA A 192 -9.21 -1.16 12.65
C ALA A 192 -8.16 -1.39 13.74
N ARG A 193 -8.26 -0.64 14.85
CA ARG A 193 -7.18 -0.49 15.83
C ARG A 193 -5.94 0.09 15.14
N ASN A 194 -4.83 -0.64 15.07
CA ASN A 194 -3.61 -0.18 14.39
C ASN A 194 -3.57 -0.48 12.88
N LEU A 195 -4.43 -1.37 12.37
CA LEU A 195 -4.38 -1.81 10.99
C LEU A 195 -5.05 -0.79 10.06
N HIS A 196 -4.24 0.01 9.37
CA HIS A 196 -4.69 0.94 8.33
C HIS A 196 -5.08 0.20 7.05
N HIS A 197 -6.17 0.61 6.41
CA HIS A 197 -6.69 -0.07 5.23
C HIS A 197 -7.62 0.81 4.39
N TYR A 198 -7.82 0.39 3.13
CA TYR A 198 -8.81 0.91 2.20
C TYR A 198 -9.95 -0.11 1.99
N HIS A 199 -11.20 0.39 1.96
CA HIS A 199 -12.36 -0.39 1.52
C HIS A 199 -12.74 -0.11 0.06
N ALA A 200 -12.53 1.13 -0.38
CA ALA A 200 -13.07 1.66 -1.62
C ALA A 200 -11.95 2.16 -2.56
N ASN A 201 -12.20 3.21 -3.33
CA ASN A 201 -11.16 3.88 -4.13
C ASN A 201 -9.98 4.30 -3.22
N ALA A 202 -8.74 4.15 -3.70
CA ALA A 202 -7.52 4.60 -3.03
C ALA A 202 -6.89 5.77 -3.81
N PRO A 203 -7.47 6.99 -3.79
CA PRO A 203 -7.02 8.10 -4.61
C PRO A 203 -5.59 8.56 -4.30
N ALA A 204 -5.09 8.35 -3.08
CA ALA A 204 -3.69 8.59 -2.74
C ALA A 204 -2.75 7.66 -3.54
N VAL A 205 -3.03 6.37 -3.56
CA VAL A 205 -2.25 5.38 -4.32
C VAL A 205 -2.30 5.70 -5.81
N ARG A 206 -3.49 6.02 -6.33
CA ARG A 206 -3.69 6.45 -7.73
C ARG A 206 -2.84 7.67 -8.06
N HIS A 207 -2.87 8.70 -7.22
CA HIS A 207 -2.07 9.91 -7.42
C HIS A 207 -0.56 9.62 -7.37
N LEU A 208 -0.10 8.80 -6.43
CA LEU A 208 1.32 8.43 -6.29
C LEU A 208 1.85 7.68 -7.52
N LEU A 209 0.98 6.94 -8.22
CA LEU A 209 1.31 6.22 -9.45
C LEU A 209 1.11 7.07 -10.73
N GLY A 210 0.71 8.33 -10.60
CA GLY A 210 0.43 9.21 -11.75
C GLY A 210 -0.83 8.85 -12.54
N ASP A 211 -1.77 8.13 -11.92
CA ASP A 211 -3.10 7.86 -12.48
C ASP A 211 -3.93 9.17 -12.56
N SER A 212 -5.17 9.07 -13.04
CA SER A 212 -6.13 10.15 -13.27
C SER A 212 -6.67 10.85 -12.00
N VAL A 213 -5.79 11.26 -11.08
CA VAL A 213 -6.15 11.94 -9.82
C VAL A 213 -5.17 13.08 -9.53
N ASP A 214 -5.69 14.28 -9.34
CA ASP A 214 -4.94 15.42 -8.81
C ASP A 214 -5.00 15.43 -7.27
N TYR A 215 -3.93 15.92 -6.63
CA TYR A 215 -3.88 16.17 -5.19
C TYR A 215 -3.61 17.65 -4.91
N ASN A 216 -4.51 18.26 -4.14
CA ASN A 216 -4.33 19.60 -3.61
C ASN A 216 -3.78 19.49 -2.18
N GLU A 217 -2.50 19.78 -2.02
CA GLU A 217 -1.79 19.66 -0.74
C GLU A 217 -2.31 20.62 0.34
N SER A 218 -2.69 21.86 -0.02
CA SER A 218 -3.16 22.85 0.95
C SER A 218 -4.56 22.55 1.49
N LEU A 219 -5.37 21.83 0.70
CA LEU A 219 -6.71 21.39 1.09
C LEU A 219 -6.75 19.94 1.58
N ASN A 220 -5.62 19.22 1.52
CA ASN A 220 -5.54 17.77 1.72
C ASN A 220 -6.67 17.04 0.97
N ARG A 221 -6.80 17.28 -0.34
CA ARG A 221 -7.95 16.80 -1.12
C ARG A 221 -7.53 16.22 -2.46
N TYR A 222 -8.02 15.01 -2.73
CA TYR A 222 -7.90 14.37 -4.03
C TYR A 222 -9.13 14.67 -4.89
N THR A 223 -8.92 14.89 -6.19
CA THR A 223 -10.00 15.14 -7.15
C THR A 223 -9.73 14.37 -8.43
N GLU A 224 -10.78 13.73 -8.97
CA GLU A 224 -10.70 13.01 -10.23
C GLU A 224 -10.30 13.94 -11.38
N LYS A 225 -9.34 13.50 -12.19
CA LYS A 225 -8.88 14.24 -13.36
C LYS A 225 -8.35 13.26 -14.39
N PHE A 226 -9.24 12.85 -15.29
CA PHE A 226 -8.88 11.95 -16.38
C PHE A 226 -7.72 12.51 -17.21
N ASN A 227 -6.65 11.73 -17.32
CA ASN A 227 -5.41 12.12 -18.01
C ASN A 227 -5.22 11.44 -19.38
N GLY A 228 -6.18 10.59 -19.80
CA GLY A 228 -6.12 9.87 -21.07
C GLY A 228 -5.35 8.54 -21.03
N ASN A 229 -4.74 8.17 -19.90
CA ASN A 229 -3.93 6.96 -19.78
C ASN A 229 -4.70 5.79 -19.16
N HIS A 230 -4.27 4.56 -19.51
CA HIS A 230 -4.72 3.35 -18.84
C HIS A 230 -4.28 3.42 -17.39
N SER A 231 -5.16 3.09 -16.44
CA SER A 231 -4.79 3.11 -15.03
C SER A 231 -3.66 2.10 -14.75
N PRO A 232 -2.76 2.36 -13.79
CA PRO A 232 -1.75 1.41 -13.37
C PRO A 232 -2.33 0.33 -12.44
N ILE A 233 -1.54 -0.70 -12.15
CA ILE A 233 -1.84 -1.67 -11.09
C ILE A 233 -1.82 -0.93 -9.75
N LEU A 234 -2.96 -0.93 -9.04
CA LEU A 234 -3.13 -0.36 -7.72
C LEU A 234 -2.84 -1.36 -6.61
N GLY A 235 -3.00 -2.66 -6.85
CA GLY A 235 -2.83 -3.67 -5.82
C GLY A 235 -2.94 -5.10 -6.32
N TRP A 236 -2.74 -6.04 -5.40
CA TRP A 236 -2.80 -7.47 -5.63
C TRP A 236 -3.73 -8.13 -4.62
N VAL A 237 -4.59 -9.01 -5.11
CA VAL A 237 -5.59 -9.73 -4.31
C VAL A 237 -5.03 -11.08 -3.85
N ALA A 238 -5.58 -11.64 -2.77
CA ALA A 238 -5.19 -12.95 -2.24
C ALA A 238 -5.25 -14.09 -3.27
N ASP A 239 -6.02 -13.94 -4.36
CA ASP A 239 -6.11 -14.91 -5.45
C ASP A 239 -5.07 -14.72 -6.56
N GLY A 240 -4.20 -13.70 -6.44
CA GLY A 240 -3.08 -13.43 -7.35
C GLY A 240 -3.42 -12.53 -8.54
N HIS A 241 -4.67 -12.11 -8.71
CA HIS A 241 -5.04 -11.19 -9.80
C HIS A 241 -4.77 -9.73 -9.42
N PRO A 242 -4.38 -8.88 -10.39
CA PRO A 242 -4.14 -7.46 -10.15
C PRO A 242 -5.46 -6.69 -10.00
N ILE A 243 -5.40 -5.56 -9.31
CA ILE A 243 -6.41 -4.51 -9.31
C ILE A 243 -5.87 -3.32 -10.08
N TYR A 244 -6.60 -2.84 -11.07
CA TYR A 244 -6.32 -1.60 -11.77
C TYR A 244 -7.20 -0.45 -11.27
N GLY A 245 -6.79 0.78 -11.54
CA GLY A 245 -7.66 1.95 -11.40
C GLY A 245 -8.82 1.94 -12.40
N PRO A 246 -9.64 3.01 -12.44
CA PRO A 246 -10.94 2.98 -13.12
C PRO A 246 -10.89 3.06 -14.64
N TYR A 247 -9.72 3.31 -15.25
CA TYR A 247 -9.61 3.53 -16.69
C TYR A 247 -8.88 2.38 -17.39
N ALA A 248 -9.49 1.88 -18.46
CA ALA A 248 -8.93 0.79 -19.26
C ALA A 248 -9.36 0.90 -20.73
N TYR A 249 -8.80 0.04 -21.59
CA TYR A 249 -9.17 -0.05 -23.00
C TYR A 249 -10.67 -0.33 -23.19
N SER A 250 -11.29 0.38 -24.12
CA SER A 250 -12.73 0.29 -24.40
C SER A 250 -13.09 -1.07 -24.99
N ASP A 251 -12.26 -1.58 -25.90
CA ASP A 251 -12.24 -2.99 -26.29
C ASP A 251 -11.21 -3.73 -25.40
N PRO A 252 -11.63 -4.72 -24.61
CA PRO A 252 -10.73 -5.43 -23.70
C PRO A 252 -9.59 -6.18 -24.40
N MET A 253 -9.66 -6.43 -25.71
CA MET A 253 -8.65 -7.20 -26.45
C MET A 253 -7.85 -6.35 -27.44
N ASP A 254 -8.06 -5.03 -27.48
CA ASP A 254 -7.36 -4.12 -28.39
C ASP A 254 -6.68 -2.98 -27.61
N PRO A 255 -5.33 -3.02 -27.46
CA PRO A 255 -4.58 -1.98 -26.76
C PRO A 255 -4.51 -0.66 -27.54
N SER A 256 -5.01 -0.62 -28.78
CA SER A 256 -5.15 0.61 -29.58
C SER A 256 -6.53 1.25 -29.45
N SER A 257 -7.48 0.59 -28.77
CA SER A 257 -8.81 1.13 -28.54
C SER A 257 -8.78 2.31 -27.55
N GLU A 258 -9.83 3.14 -27.56
CA GLU A 258 -9.96 4.29 -26.67
C GLU A 258 -9.84 3.86 -25.20
N ILE A 259 -9.11 4.63 -24.39
CA ILE A 259 -9.13 4.45 -22.94
C ILE A 259 -10.33 5.19 -22.36
N ARG A 260 -11.14 4.46 -21.57
CA ARG A 260 -12.32 5.02 -20.92
C ARG A 260 -12.52 4.44 -19.54
N LYS A 261 -13.41 5.06 -18.78
CA LYS A 261 -13.80 4.56 -17.47
C LYS A 261 -14.58 3.25 -17.59
N MET A 262 -14.27 2.29 -16.71
CA MET A 262 -14.99 1.02 -16.59
C MET A 262 -16.28 1.19 -15.81
N LYS A 263 -17.36 0.60 -16.33
CA LYS A 263 -18.69 0.60 -15.70
C LYS A 263 -18.86 -0.63 -14.81
N SER A 264 -19.16 -0.39 -13.53
CA SER A 264 -19.53 -1.46 -12.58
C SER A 264 -20.70 -2.28 -13.13
N GLY A 265 -20.67 -3.59 -12.89
CA GLY A 265 -21.79 -4.47 -13.16
C GLY A 265 -22.90 -4.43 -12.11
N TYR A 266 -22.84 -3.52 -11.13
CA TYR A 266 -23.81 -3.43 -10.05
C TYR A 266 -24.61 -2.13 -10.09
N GLN A 267 -25.89 -2.24 -9.74
CA GLN A 267 -26.79 -1.09 -9.56
C GLN A 267 -27.61 -1.24 -8.29
N LYS A 268 -28.14 -0.13 -7.77
CA LYS A 268 -29.09 -0.17 -6.65
C LYS A 268 -30.40 -0.85 -7.08
N ARG A 269 -31.05 -1.51 -6.13
CA ARG A 269 -32.40 -2.11 -6.26
C ARG A 269 -33.47 -1.04 -6.02
N ASP A 270 -33.61 -0.15 -6.99
CA ASP A 270 -34.53 0.99 -6.98
C ASP A 270 -35.72 0.84 -7.94
N GLY A 271 -35.81 -0.27 -8.68
CA GLY A 271 -36.83 -0.51 -9.71
C GLY A 271 -36.35 -0.27 -11.13
N THR A 272 -35.22 0.41 -11.32
CA THR A 272 -34.64 0.63 -12.65
C THR A 272 -34.11 -0.68 -13.22
N ASN A 273 -34.13 -0.80 -14.56
CA ASN A 273 -33.69 -1.97 -15.31
C ASN A 273 -34.27 -3.31 -14.81
N GLY A 274 -35.50 -3.30 -14.27
CA GLY A 274 -36.15 -4.51 -13.76
C GLY A 274 -35.63 -5.00 -12.41
N SER A 275 -34.81 -4.23 -11.70
CA SER A 275 -34.44 -4.53 -10.32
C SER A 275 -35.65 -4.46 -9.37
N THR A 276 -35.59 -5.13 -8.22
CA THR A 276 -36.61 -4.95 -7.17
C THR A 276 -36.61 -3.50 -6.70
N ASN A 277 -37.76 -2.82 -6.59
CA ASN A 277 -37.82 -1.51 -5.93
C ASN A 277 -37.93 -1.69 -4.40
N LEU A 278 -36.81 -1.59 -3.70
CA LEU A 278 -36.77 -1.80 -2.24
C LEU A 278 -37.45 -0.69 -1.43
N ALA A 279 -37.61 0.51 -2.00
CA ALA A 279 -38.38 1.58 -1.35
C ALA A 279 -39.88 1.24 -1.29
N SER A 280 -40.39 0.51 -2.28
CA SER A 280 -41.79 0.07 -2.33
C SER A 280 -42.02 -1.29 -1.64
N THR A 281 -41.14 -2.26 -1.89
CA THR A 281 -41.31 -3.65 -1.43
C THR A 281 -40.71 -3.92 -0.06
N GLY A 282 -39.81 -3.05 0.40
CA GLY A 282 -38.99 -3.27 1.59
C GLY A 282 -37.91 -4.33 1.37
N ARG A 283 -37.00 -4.42 2.35
CA ARG A 283 -35.92 -5.42 2.41
C ARG A 283 -36.49 -6.79 2.82
N ARG A 284 -37.13 -7.46 1.85
CA ARG A 284 -37.88 -8.73 2.04
C ARG A 284 -37.35 -9.89 1.19
N SER A 285 -36.40 -9.61 0.31
CA SER A 285 -35.74 -10.61 -0.54
C SER A 285 -34.29 -10.21 -0.80
N LEU A 286 -33.43 -11.20 -1.00
CA LEU A 286 -32.03 -10.97 -1.38
C LEU A 286 -31.87 -10.80 -2.90
N PRO A 287 -30.82 -10.11 -3.35
CA PRO A 287 -30.47 -10.07 -4.77
C PRO A 287 -30.01 -11.44 -5.26
N LYS A 288 -30.22 -11.72 -6.55
CA LYS A 288 -29.91 -13.03 -7.14
C LYS A 288 -28.45 -13.45 -6.98
N TRP A 289 -27.50 -12.51 -7.05
CA TRP A 289 -26.08 -12.79 -6.79
C TRP A 289 -25.83 -13.39 -5.40
N ALA A 290 -26.64 -13.09 -4.37
CA ALA A 290 -26.47 -13.68 -3.04
C ALA A 290 -26.72 -15.20 -3.06
N ASN A 291 -27.63 -15.67 -3.91
CA ASN A 291 -27.83 -17.09 -4.15
C ASN A 291 -26.69 -17.67 -5.00
N THR A 292 -26.39 -17.08 -6.15
CA THR A 292 -25.38 -17.60 -7.08
C THR A 292 -23.98 -17.63 -6.47
N LEU A 293 -23.61 -16.62 -5.67
CA LEU A 293 -22.25 -16.47 -5.14
C LEU A 293 -22.10 -16.96 -3.70
N GLN A 294 -23.18 -17.08 -2.93
CA GLN A 294 -23.10 -17.42 -1.50
C GLN A 294 -24.05 -18.54 -1.09
N ALA A 295 -24.78 -19.14 -2.02
CA ALA A 295 -25.78 -20.18 -1.76
C ALA A 295 -26.85 -19.77 -0.73
N ARG A 296 -27.21 -18.49 -0.67
CA ARG A 296 -28.23 -17.95 0.25
C ARG A 296 -29.63 -18.03 -0.37
N ASP A 297 -30.64 -18.20 0.48
CA ASP A 297 -32.05 -18.18 0.06
C ASP A 297 -32.51 -16.77 -0.32
N LEU A 298 -33.21 -16.65 -1.45
CA LEU A 298 -33.67 -15.35 -1.95
C LEU A 298 -34.93 -14.84 -1.24
N VAL A 299 -35.76 -15.76 -0.77
CA VAL A 299 -37.00 -15.45 -0.04
C VAL A 299 -36.69 -15.51 1.44
N LEU A 300 -36.92 -14.39 2.13
CA LEU A 300 -36.62 -14.26 3.54
C LEU A 300 -37.86 -14.55 4.39
N SER A 301 -37.67 -15.13 5.57
CA SER A 301 -38.72 -15.16 6.61
C SER A 301 -38.78 -13.83 7.36
N SER A 302 -39.86 -13.60 8.12
CA SER A 302 -40.09 -12.30 8.78
C SER A 302 -38.99 -11.88 9.76
N ASN A 303 -38.33 -12.85 10.40
CA ASN A 303 -37.18 -12.64 11.29
C ASN A 303 -35.86 -12.37 10.55
N GLU A 304 -35.87 -12.38 9.21
CA GLU A 304 -34.71 -12.10 8.36
C GLU A 304 -34.87 -10.81 7.56
N TYR A 305 -36.03 -10.17 7.65
CA TYR A 305 -36.30 -8.91 6.98
C TYR A 305 -35.35 -7.80 7.45
N GLY A 306 -34.90 -7.00 6.49
CA GLY A 306 -34.17 -5.77 6.76
C GLY A 306 -35.13 -4.61 7.05
N PRO A 307 -34.60 -3.47 7.52
CA PRO A 307 -35.41 -2.28 7.78
C PRO A 307 -35.95 -1.72 6.46
N ASN A 308 -37.04 -0.96 6.54
CA ASN A 308 -37.54 -0.23 5.37
C ASN A 308 -36.53 0.84 4.93
N VAL A 309 -36.49 1.15 3.64
CA VAL A 309 -35.68 2.27 3.12
C VAL A 309 -36.17 3.57 3.74
N SER A 310 -35.27 4.33 4.35
CA SER A 310 -35.58 5.58 5.05
C SER A 310 -34.37 6.53 5.04
N THR A 311 -34.48 7.69 5.69
CA THR A 311 -33.33 8.58 5.89
C THR A 311 -32.26 8.00 6.82
N THR A 312 -32.63 7.05 7.69
CA THR A 312 -31.67 6.34 8.57
C THR A 312 -31.05 5.14 7.86
N TYR A 313 -31.86 4.36 7.13
CA TYR A 313 -31.42 3.17 6.39
C TYR A 313 -31.62 3.40 4.90
N ILE A 314 -30.79 4.28 4.33
CA ILE A 314 -30.88 4.70 2.93
C ILE A 314 -30.70 3.53 1.96
N LEU A 315 -31.08 3.70 0.69
CA LEU A 315 -30.81 2.69 -0.32
C LEU A 315 -29.31 2.63 -0.65
N GLY A 316 -28.71 1.46 -0.52
CA GLY A 316 -27.26 1.23 -0.57
C GLY A 316 -26.61 1.14 0.81
N HIS A 317 -27.39 1.25 1.88
CA HIS A 317 -26.89 1.08 3.26
C HIS A 317 -26.36 -0.34 3.50
N TYR A 318 -26.97 -1.33 2.84
CA TYR A 318 -26.50 -2.72 2.86
C TYR A 318 -26.02 -3.14 1.48
N ILE A 319 -25.04 -4.02 1.42
CA ILE A 319 -24.53 -4.54 0.14
C ILE A 319 -25.61 -5.33 -0.62
N GLU A 320 -26.57 -5.94 0.09
CA GLU A 320 -27.73 -6.63 -0.48
C GLU A 320 -28.79 -5.69 -1.09
N ASP A 321 -28.60 -4.37 -0.96
CA ASP A 321 -29.39 -3.37 -1.68
C ASP A 321 -28.96 -3.24 -3.16
N TYR A 322 -27.86 -3.88 -3.56
CA TYR A 322 -27.36 -3.86 -4.94
C TYR A 322 -27.75 -5.14 -5.69
N ALA A 323 -28.10 -5.00 -6.97
CA ALA A 323 -28.29 -6.10 -7.90
C ALA A 323 -27.14 -6.13 -8.91
N TYR A 324 -26.72 -7.32 -9.30
CA TYR A 324 -25.82 -7.51 -10.43
C TYR A 324 -26.63 -7.36 -11.73
N MET A 325 -26.21 -6.48 -12.62
CA MET A 325 -26.92 -6.12 -13.86
C MET A 325 -27.09 -7.33 -14.79
N GLY A 326 -26.13 -8.26 -14.82
CA GLY A 326 -26.27 -9.51 -15.58
C GLY A 326 -27.41 -10.39 -15.09
N ASP A 327 -27.74 -10.35 -13.79
CA ASP A 327 -28.91 -11.06 -13.24
C ASP A 327 -30.25 -10.42 -13.63
N LEU A 328 -30.23 -9.18 -14.11
CA LEU A 328 -31.40 -8.43 -14.58
C LEU A 328 -31.59 -8.55 -16.11
N GLY A 329 -30.73 -9.29 -16.80
CA GLY A 329 -30.79 -9.47 -18.26
C GLY A 329 -30.08 -8.37 -19.07
N LEU A 330 -29.29 -7.52 -18.43
CA LEU A 330 -28.41 -6.55 -19.10
C LEU A 330 -27.14 -7.25 -19.61
N ASN A 331 -26.50 -6.68 -20.63
CA ASN A 331 -25.37 -7.29 -21.33
C ASN A 331 -24.02 -6.70 -20.92
N LYS A 332 -23.11 -7.56 -20.46
CA LYS A 332 -21.70 -7.21 -20.25
C LYS A 332 -21.04 -6.85 -21.59
N GLY A 333 -20.28 -5.75 -21.63
CA GLY A 333 -19.67 -5.17 -22.82
C GLY A 333 -20.54 -4.13 -23.54
N THR A 334 -21.79 -3.94 -23.12
CA THR A 334 -22.68 -2.90 -23.67
C THR A 334 -23.26 -2.03 -22.57
N ASP A 335 -23.97 -2.64 -21.62
CA ASP A 335 -24.62 -1.93 -20.52
C ASP A 335 -23.65 -1.63 -19.38
N PHE A 336 -22.75 -2.59 -19.10
CA PHE A 336 -21.71 -2.53 -18.06
C PHE A 336 -20.46 -3.31 -18.51
N ASP A 337 -19.32 -3.12 -17.87
CA ASP A 337 -18.05 -3.72 -18.31
C ASP A 337 -17.57 -4.88 -17.45
N LEU A 338 -17.86 -4.80 -16.14
CA LEU A 338 -17.28 -5.67 -15.13
C LEU A 338 -18.24 -6.80 -14.73
N ASP A 339 -17.70 -7.99 -14.52
CA ASP A 339 -18.46 -9.14 -14.07
C ASP A 339 -18.85 -9.05 -12.58
N GLN A 340 -19.51 -10.09 -12.07
CA GLN A 340 -19.95 -10.14 -10.67
C GLN A 340 -18.80 -10.07 -9.63
N TYR A 341 -17.55 -10.32 -10.04
CA TYR A 341 -16.37 -10.21 -9.19
C TYR A 341 -15.74 -8.82 -9.23
N ASN A 342 -16.30 -7.92 -10.04
CA ASN A 342 -15.78 -6.58 -10.33
C ASN A 342 -14.54 -6.57 -11.24
N GLY A 343 -14.47 -7.53 -12.17
CA GLY A 343 -13.35 -7.62 -13.10
C GLY A 343 -13.73 -8.04 -14.51
N ARG A 344 -12.71 -8.18 -15.36
CA ARG A 344 -12.82 -8.75 -16.71
C ARG A 344 -11.46 -9.27 -17.17
N TYR A 345 -11.48 -10.14 -18.17
CA TYR A 345 -10.28 -10.48 -18.93
C TYR A 345 -10.00 -9.38 -19.96
N CYS A 346 -8.77 -8.87 -19.99
CA CYS A 346 -8.34 -7.85 -20.95
C CYS A 346 -6.82 -7.81 -21.11
N VAL A 347 -6.36 -7.23 -22.21
CA VAL A 347 -4.97 -6.78 -22.37
C VAL A 347 -4.73 -5.52 -21.55
N THR A 348 -3.51 -5.35 -21.04
CA THR A 348 -3.06 -4.16 -20.31
C THR A 348 -1.62 -3.82 -20.72
N PRO A 349 -1.10 -2.62 -20.38
CA PRO A 349 0.30 -2.30 -20.64
C PRO A 349 1.28 -3.32 -20.03
N GLU A 350 0.97 -3.87 -18.86
CA GLU A 350 1.81 -4.86 -18.17
C GLU A 350 1.55 -6.30 -18.61
N PHE A 351 0.35 -6.60 -19.12
CA PHE A 351 -0.07 -7.91 -19.60
C PHE A 351 -0.59 -7.82 -21.05
N PRO A 352 0.31 -7.69 -22.05
CA PRO A 352 -0.08 -7.54 -23.45
C PRO A 352 -0.75 -8.78 -24.04
N ASP A 353 -0.48 -9.97 -23.48
CA ASP A 353 -1.12 -11.23 -23.85
C ASP A 353 -2.48 -11.45 -23.14
N GLY A 354 -2.84 -10.53 -22.24
CA GLY A 354 -4.08 -10.55 -21.48
C GLY A 354 -3.94 -11.14 -20.08
N VAL A 355 -4.77 -10.63 -19.18
CA VAL A 355 -4.92 -11.09 -17.81
C VAL A 355 -6.37 -10.89 -17.38
N TRP A 356 -6.86 -11.69 -16.44
CA TRP A 356 -8.09 -11.32 -15.73
C TRP A 356 -7.73 -10.35 -14.61
N ALA A 357 -8.42 -9.21 -14.53
CA ALA A 357 -8.13 -8.19 -13.53
C ALA A 357 -9.39 -7.60 -12.89
N TYR A 358 -9.25 -7.22 -11.63
CA TYR A 358 -10.20 -6.38 -10.91
C TYR A 358 -10.00 -4.91 -11.27
N PHE A 359 -11.05 -4.09 -11.11
CA PHE A 359 -10.99 -2.65 -11.39
C PHE A 359 -11.63 -1.85 -10.26
N THR A 360 -10.96 -0.77 -9.82
CA THR A 360 -11.59 0.24 -8.97
C THR A 360 -12.70 0.94 -9.74
N THR A 361 -13.92 1.01 -9.19
CA THR A 361 -15.08 1.64 -9.84
C THR A 361 -15.47 2.97 -9.18
N ILE A 362 -15.66 4.00 -10.01
CA ILE A 362 -16.01 5.37 -9.57
C ILE A 362 -17.06 6.04 -10.47
N GLU A 363 -17.71 7.07 -9.92
CA GLU A 363 -18.45 8.07 -10.68
C GLU A 363 -17.50 9.09 -11.33
N ASP A 364 -18.01 9.98 -12.19
CA ASP A 364 -17.18 10.94 -12.94
C ASP A 364 -16.39 11.91 -12.05
N ASN A 365 -16.84 12.10 -10.81
CA ASN A 365 -16.21 12.96 -9.81
C ASN A 365 -15.31 12.19 -8.81
N GLY A 366 -15.02 10.91 -9.07
CA GLY A 366 -14.19 10.08 -8.19
C GLY A 366 -14.90 9.44 -7.01
N ILE A 367 -16.23 9.65 -6.86
CA ILE A 367 -17.02 8.98 -5.83
C ILE A 367 -17.00 7.46 -6.08
N PRO A 368 -16.62 6.64 -5.09
CA PRO A 368 -16.64 5.18 -5.23
C PRO A 368 -18.02 4.61 -5.61
N VAL A 369 -18.02 3.65 -6.52
CA VAL A 369 -19.21 2.90 -6.96
C VAL A 369 -19.06 1.45 -6.51
N PHE A 370 -20.09 0.86 -5.90
CA PHE A 370 -20.08 -0.53 -5.45
C PHE A 370 -19.78 -1.49 -6.61
N PRO A 371 -18.97 -2.56 -6.40
CA PRO A 371 -18.37 -3.04 -5.14
C PRO A 371 -16.95 -2.49 -4.89
N TYR A 372 -16.65 -1.34 -5.50
CA TYR A 372 -15.41 -0.60 -5.36
C TYR A 372 -14.22 -1.29 -6.01
N ASN A 373 -13.60 -2.28 -5.36
CA ASN A 373 -12.41 -2.96 -5.90
C ASN A 373 -12.70 -4.42 -6.25
N VAL A 374 -13.31 -5.15 -5.32
CA VAL A 374 -13.54 -6.59 -5.43
C VAL A 374 -15.00 -6.88 -5.06
N GLY A 375 -15.66 -7.72 -5.85
CA GLY A 375 -17.01 -8.21 -5.54
C GLY A 375 -17.07 -9.04 -4.26
N ARG A 376 -18.24 -9.61 -3.95
CA ARG A 376 -18.42 -10.40 -2.71
C ARG A 376 -17.60 -11.70 -2.68
N ASN A 377 -17.13 -12.14 -3.84
CA ASN A 377 -16.30 -13.32 -4.02
C ASN A 377 -15.03 -12.96 -4.80
N PHE A 378 -13.97 -13.73 -4.55
CA PHE A 378 -12.82 -13.79 -5.42
C PHE A 378 -13.19 -14.47 -6.75
N TYR A 379 -12.55 -14.05 -7.83
CA TYR A 379 -12.57 -14.72 -9.12
C TYR A 379 -11.69 -15.98 -9.12
N GLY A 380 -10.50 -15.90 -8.52
CA GLY A 380 -9.57 -17.01 -8.41
C GLY A 380 -9.58 -17.71 -7.06
N THR A 381 -8.63 -18.64 -6.88
CA THR A 381 -8.43 -19.36 -5.61
C THR A 381 -7.57 -18.51 -4.66
N PRO A 382 -8.10 -17.99 -3.54
CA PRO A 382 -7.36 -17.09 -2.65
C PRO A 382 -6.38 -17.84 -1.76
N THR A 383 -5.19 -18.15 -2.28
CA THR A 383 -4.13 -18.88 -1.55
C THR A 383 -3.07 -17.96 -0.92
N GLY A 384 -3.10 -16.67 -1.29
CA GLY A 384 -2.36 -15.59 -0.65
C GLY A 384 -2.86 -15.27 0.76
N GLY A 385 -2.03 -14.60 1.55
CA GLY A 385 -2.33 -14.36 2.96
C GLY A 385 -1.12 -13.89 3.77
N THR A 386 -1.39 -13.49 5.01
CA THR A 386 -0.35 -13.16 5.99
C THR A 386 0.43 -14.41 6.37
N VAL A 387 1.75 -14.28 6.46
CA VAL A 387 2.65 -15.35 6.91
C VAL A 387 3.56 -14.84 8.04
N ASN A 388 4.06 -15.75 8.87
CA ASN A 388 4.93 -15.39 10.00
C ASN A 388 6.40 -15.20 9.61
N SER A 389 6.82 -15.69 8.44
CA SER A 389 8.20 -15.64 7.97
C SER A 389 8.28 -15.82 6.47
N ILE A 390 9.33 -15.23 5.88
CA ILE A 390 9.71 -15.44 4.48
C ILE A 390 10.68 -16.64 4.43
N PRO A 391 10.49 -17.64 3.54
CA PRO A 391 11.41 -18.76 3.43
C PRO A 391 12.80 -18.32 2.97
N ASN A 392 13.87 -18.94 3.48
CA ASN A 392 15.26 -18.66 3.06
C ASN A 392 15.53 -18.92 1.56
N SER A 393 14.65 -19.67 0.88
CA SER A 393 14.72 -19.90 -0.56
C SER A 393 14.12 -18.77 -1.39
N ALA A 394 13.43 -17.81 -0.76
CA ALA A 394 12.96 -16.61 -1.44
C ALA A 394 14.10 -15.60 -1.52
N GLU A 395 14.32 -15.03 -2.71
CA GLU A 395 15.35 -14.04 -2.97
C GLU A 395 14.82 -12.65 -2.64
N GLN A 396 15.52 -11.90 -1.79
CA GLN A 396 15.19 -10.50 -1.55
C GLN A 396 15.59 -9.66 -2.75
N ILE A 397 14.60 -9.13 -3.48
CA ILE A 397 14.82 -8.30 -4.66
C ILE A 397 14.74 -6.80 -4.35
N PHE A 398 14.19 -6.43 -3.19
CA PHE A 398 14.07 -5.05 -2.76
C PHE A 398 14.28 -4.89 -1.25
N ALA A 399 14.98 -3.83 -0.88
CA ALA A 399 15.12 -3.33 0.48
C ALA A 399 14.75 -1.84 0.51
N GLY A 400 13.70 -1.52 1.26
CA GLY A 400 13.13 -0.19 1.45
C GLY A 400 13.37 0.34 2.87
N GLY A 401 12.59 1.34 3.28
CA GLY A 401 12.70 1.96 4.60
C GLY A 401 14.14 2.41 4.91
N PRO A 402 14.70 2.01 6.07
CA PRO A 402 16.08 2.35 6.44
C PRO A 402 17.08 1.70 5.48
N ASN A 403 16.75 0.56 4.88
CA ASN A 403 17.66 -0.23 4.04
C ASN A 403 17.69 0.21 2.56
N LYS A 404 16.94 1.26 2.20
CA LYS A 404 16.96 1.79 0.84
C LYS A 404 18.34 2.35 0.49
N GLN A 405 18.90 1.87 -0.63
CA GLN A 405 20.18 2.36 -1.16
C GLN A 405 20.04 3.80 -1.67
N HIS A 406 21.07 4.61 -1.42
CA HIS A 406 21.17 5.98 -1.93
C HIS A 406 21.97 6.02 -3.24
N SER A 407 21.56 6.90 -4.14
CA SER A 407 22.19 7.12 -5.45
C SER A 407 22.30 8.60 -5.77
N THR A 408 23.27 8.97 -6.61
CA THR A 408 23.34 10.32 -7.18
C THR A 408 22.31 10.46 -8.30
N LYS A 409 21.43 11.46 -8.23
CA LYS A 409 20.52 11.82 -9.32
C LYS A 409 21.12 12.82 -10.29
N LYS A 410 21.84 13.81 -9.75
CA LYS A 410 22.40 14.91 -10.53
C LYS A 410 23.69 15.43 -9.94
N ILE A 411 24.60 15.82 -10.81
CA ILE A 411 25.83 16.53 -10.47
C ILE A 411 26.00 17.73 -11.40
N SER A 412 26.44 18.86 -10.85
CA SER A 412 26.86 20.05 -11.61
C SER A 412 28.09 20.66 -10.99
N ASP A 413 29.03 21.13 -11.80
CA ASP A 413 30.32 21.69 -11.39
C ASP A 413 30.48 23.08 -12.00
N THR A 414 30.52 24.10 -11.15
CA THR A 414 30.66 25.51 -11.57
C THR A 414 31.58 26.23 -10.60
N ASP A 415 32.60 26.92 -11.11
CA ASP A 415 33.45 27.86 -10.35
C ASP A 415 33.94 27.31 -8.99
N ASN A 416 34.56 26.12 -9.01
CA ASN A 416 35.08 25.39 -7.84
C ASN A 416 34.03 24.85 -6.86
N THR A 417 32.74 24.88 -7.22
CA THR A 417 31.65 24.31 -6.42
C THR A 417 30.99 23.18 -7.19
N VAL A 418 30.89 22.02 -6.55
CA VAL A 418 30.13 20.88 -7.07
C VAL A 418 28.83 20.74 -6.30
N THR A 419 27.70 20.82 -7.00
CA THR A 419 26.36 20.60 -6.42
C THR A 419 25.87 19.22 -6.80
N PHE A 420 25.30 18.53 -5.82
CA PHE A 420 24.76 17.18 -5.96
C PHE A 420 23.31 17.13 -5.53
N VAL A 421 22.52 16.33 -6.24
CA VAL A 421 21.20 15.88 -5.80
C VAL A 421 21.28 14.37 -5.58
N TRP A 422 20.95 13.92 -4.38
CA TRP A 422 21.02 12.52 -3.96
C TRP A 422 19.65 11.98 -3.64
N ASP A 423 19.41 10.69 -3.94
CA ASP A 423 18.43 9.91 -3.19
C ASP A 423 18.91 9.75 -1.75
N THR A 424 18.04 10.03 -0.80
CA THR A 424 18.32 9.87 0.62
C THR A 424 17.21 9.07 1.28
N VAL A 425 17.46 8.76 2.54
CA VAL A 425 16.48 8.20 3.47
C VAL A 425 16.34 9.22 4.59
N GLU A 426 15.11 9.61 4.91
CA GLU A 426 14.79 10.56 5.97
C GLU A 426 15.37 10.07 7.31
N GLY A 427 15.99 10.96 8.09
CA GLY A 427 16.73 10.62 9.31
C GLY A 427 18.14 10.07 9.06
N GLY A 428 18.50 9.74 7.80
CA GLY A 428 19.85 9.31 7.45
C GLY A 428 20.86 10.45 7.60
N LYS A 429 22.01 10.16 8.22
CA LYS A 429 23.13 11.08 8.37
C LYS A 429 24.16 10.77 7.30
N TYR A 430 24.56 11.79 6.54
CA TYR A 430 25.41 11.63 5.38
C TYR A 430 26.65 12.51 5.45
N ARG A 431 27.71 12.01 4.83
CA ARG A 431 28.95 12.72 4.53
C ARG A 431 29.28 12.56 3.05
N VAL A 432 29.77 13.62 2.40
CA VAL A 432 30.31 13.53 1.03
C VAL A 432 31.83 13.47 1.12
N ASP A 433 32.45 12.38 0.70
CA ASP A 433 33.91 12.29 0.57
C ASP A 433 34.35 12.69 -0.83
N ALA A 434 35.58 13.20 -0.94
CA ALA A 434 36.18 13.58 -2.21
C ALA A 434 37.51 12.86 -2.44
N SER A 435 37.85 12.62 -3.71
CA SER A 435 39.10 12.01 -4.11
C SER A 435 39.63 12.64 -5.41
N PRO A 436 40.95 12.83 -5.52
CA PRO A 436 41.58 13.20 -6.78
C PRO A 436 41.73 12.01 -7.75
N ASP A 437 41.73 10.76 -7.27
CA ASP A 437 42.22 9.59 -8.04
C ASP A 437 41.46 8.26 -7.84
N LEU A 438 40.32 8.28 -7.13
CA LEU A 438 39.54 7.10 -6.67
C LEU A 438 40.25 6.19 -5.66
N LYS A 439 41.49 6.48 -5.27
CA LYS A 439 42.28 5.65 -4.35
C LYS A 439 42.41 6.32 -2.99
N THR A 440 42.81 7.58 -2.99
CA THR A 440 42.98 8.38 -1.78
C THR A 440 41.68 9.14 -1.54
N TRP A 441 40.96 8.77 -0.49
CA TRP A 441 39.70 9.40 -0.11
C TRP A 441 39.92 10.32 1.08
N TYR A 442 39.34 11.51 0.98
CA TYR A 442 39.36 12.48 2.06
C TYR A 442 37.94 12.65 2.59
N ASN A 443 37.80 12.47 3.91
CA ASN A 443 36.56 12.74 4.61
C ASN A 443 36.15 14.17 4.32
N GLY A 444 35.02 14.35 3.65
CA GLY A 444 34.61 15.69 3.28
C GLY A 444 33.94 16.41 4.44
N THR A 445 33.87 17.73 4.26
CA THR A 445 33.33 18.67 5.25
C THR A 445 31.81 18.75 5.21
N VAL A 446 31.20 18.28 4.13
CA VAL A 446 29.75 18.28 3.92
C VAL A 446 29.14 17.17 4.75
N ASN A 447 28.39 17.54 5.79
CA ASN A 447 27.67 16.63 6.66
C ASN A 447 26.24 17.14 6.83
N PHE A 448 25.25 16.26 6.71
CA PHE A 448 23.84 16.62 6.86
C PHE A 448 23.01 15.43 7.34
N THR A 449 21.89 15.73 8.00
CA THR A 449 20.81 14.77 8.22
C THR A 449 19.74 15.02 7.15
N ALA A 450 19.36 13.99 6.41
CA ALA A 450 18.31 14.10 5.41
C ALA A 450 16.94 14.20 6.10
N ASP A 451 16.12 15.15 5.66
CA ASP A 451 14.74 15.38 6.09
C ASP A 451 13.71 14.84 5.08
N SER A 452 14.18 14.26 3.97
CA SER A 452 13.34 13.69 2.92
C SER A 452 14.08 12.61 2.13
N THR A 453 13.42 12.08 1.10
CA THR A 453 14.00 11.07 0.19
C THR A 453 14.89 11.65 -0.91
N GLU A 454 15.05 12.97 -0.96
CA GLU A 454 15.97 13.65 -1.87
C GLU A 454 16.67 14.82 -1.18
N HIS A 455 17.98 14.94 -1.32
CA HIS A 455 18.72 16.04 -0.69
C HIS A 455 19.70 16.70 -1.67
N SER A 456 19.72 18.04 -1.66
CA SER A 456 20.70 18.85 -2.40
C SER A 456 21.83 19.27 -1.47
N SER A 457 23.07 19.02 -1.88
CA SER A 457 24.27 19.40 -1.12
C SER A 457 25.32 20.00 -2.05
N PHE A 458 26.28 20.73 -1.50
CA PHE A 458 27.36 21.35 -2.28
C PHE A 458 28.72 21.11 -1.64
N TYR A 459 29.74 20.92 -2.48
CA TYR A 459 31.13 20.72 -2.10
C TYR A 459 32.01 21.80 -2.74
N ASN A 460 32.73 22.54 -1.91
CA ASN A 460 33.69 23.54 -2.37
C ASN A 460 35.07 22.89 -2.50
N LYS A 461 35.63 22.87 -3.72
CA LYS A 461 36.94 22.30 -4.00
C LYS A 461 38.02 23.10 -3.27
N PRO A 462 38.86 22.46 -2.44
CA PRO A 462 39.95 23.15 -1.77
C PRO A 462 41.03 23.54 -2.81
N SER A 463 41.67 24.69 -2.64
CA SER A 463 42.74 25.15 -3.55
C SER A 463 43.98 24.26 -3.54
N SER A 464 44.15 23.43 -2.51
CA SER A 464 45.30 22.54 -2.33
C SER A 464 45.13 21.16 -2.98
N ARG A 465 43.96 20.81 -3.51
CA ARG A 465 43.66 19.46 -4.02
C ARG A 465 42.76 19.50 -5.25
N ASP A 466 43.11 18.72 -6.25
CA ASP A 466 42.33 18.56 -7.49
C ASP A 466 41.31 17.42 -7.34
N ASP A 467 40.25 17.66 -6.57
CA ASP A 467 39.18 16.68 -6.38
C ASP A 467 38.34 16.49 -7.63
N ARG A 468 38.21 15.22 -8.07
CA ARG A 468 37.52 14.84 -9.30
C ARG A 468 36.43 13.80 -9.08
N PHE A 469 36.48 13.09 -7.97
CA PHE A 469 35.56 12.02 -7.62
C PHE A 469 34.91 12.31 -6.27
N TYR A 470 33.64 11.95 -6.16
CA TYR A 470 32.84 12.21 -4.97
C TYR A 470 32.00 10.98 -4.65
N ARG A 471 31.81 10.68 -3.37
CA ARG A 471 30.91 9.61 -2.93
C ARG A 471 30.11 10.07 -1.72
N LEU A 472 28.83 9.70 -1.71
CA LEU A 472 27.96 9.88 -0.57
C LEU A 472 28.06 8.66 0.35
N ILE A 473 28.41 8.90 1.61
CA ILE A 473 28.48 7.88 2.65
C ILE A 473 27.38 8.17 3.65
N ARG A 474 26.54 7.17 3.93
CA ARG A 474 25.67 7.20 5.09
C ARG A 474 26.50 6.81 6.31
N VAL A 475 26.63 7.72 7.26
CA VAL A 475 27.44 7.56 8.48
C VAL A 475 26.58 7.26 9.72
N GLY A 476 25.26 7.24 9.57
CA GLY A 476 24.33 6.84 10.61
C GLY A 476 22.88 7.10 10.22
N ILE A 477 21.98 6.85 11.16
CA ILE A 477 20.54 7.06 11.02
C ILE A 477 19.99 7.53 12.37
N GLU A 478 18.97 8.40 12.37
CA GLU A 478 18.26 8.78 13.58
C GLU A 478 17.46 7.61 14.15
N GLY A 479 17.14 7.66 15.45
CA GLY A 479 16.36 6.61 16.09
C GLY A 479 14.95 6.53 15.50
N PHE A 480 14.55 5.33 15.10
CA PHE A 480 13.25 5.02 14.54
C PHE A 480 12.71 3.70 15.11
N ASP A 481 11.42 3.43 14.94
CA ASP A 481 10.79 2.15 15.22
C ASP A 481 11.15 1.14 14.13
N ASN A 482 12.10 0.26 14.43
CA ASN A 482 12.49 -0.84 13.55
C ASN A 482 11.75 -2.15 13.89
N SER A 483 10.65 -2.10 14.65
CA SER A 483 9.93 -3.31 15.06
C SER A 483 9.54 -4.14 13.84
N GLY A 484 10.07 -5.36 13.80
CA GLY A 484 9.85 -6.31 12.72
C GLY A 484 10.70 -6.11 11.47
N PHE A 485 11.56 -5.09 11.39
CA PHE A 485 12.46 -4.84 10.25
C PHE A 485 13.93 -4.94 10.69
N ALA A 486 14.78 -5.50 9.83
CA ALA A 486 16.22 -5.42 10.05
C ALA A 486 16.72 -4.00 9.73
N ASP A 487 17.70 -3.51 10.49
CA ASP A 487 18.48 -2.33 10.13
C ASP A 487 19.88 -2.81 9.76
N ASP A 488 20.09 -3.05 8.47
CA ASP A 488 21.31 -3.69 7.97
C ASP A 488 22.45 -2.67 7.73
N PHE A 489 22.19 -1.39 7.97
CA PHE A 489 23.18 -0.31 7.81
C PHE A 489 23.97 0.00 9.09
N GLY A 490 23.83 -0.82 10.14
CA GLY A 490 24.55 -0.70 11.40
C GLY A 490 26.08 -0.74 11.29
N ASP A 491 26.64 -1.23 10.18
CA ASP A 491 28.07 -1.22 9.89
C ASP A 491 28.31 -0.78 8.44
N GLY A 492 28.39 0.55 8.21
CA GLY A 492 29.06 1.04 6.99
C GLY A 492 30.46 0.41 6.88
N PRO A 493 31.02 0.23 5.66
CA PRO A 493 32.35 -0.35 5.53
C PRO A 493 33.31 0.39 6.46
N ALA A 494 33.99 -0.35 7.33
CA ALA A 494 35.03 0.20 8.20
C ALA A 494 35.93 1.09 7.32
N PRO A 495 36.27 2.31 7.78
CA PRO A 495 37.19 3.15 7.03
C PRO A 495 38.41 2.31 6.66
N SER A 496 38.69 2.20 5.36
CA SER A 496 39.87 1.47 4.89
C SER A 496 41.08 2.02 5.64
N GLU A 497 41.93 1.13 6.18
CA GLU A 497 43.07 1.43 7.08
C GLU A 497 44.15 2.39 6.51
N ASN A 498 43.91 3.04 5.38
CA ASN A 498 44.72 4.14 4.84
C ASN A 498 44.19 5.53 5.26
N GLU A 499 43.60 5.65 6.46
CA GLU A 499 43.31 6.95 7.07
C GLU A 499 44.57 7.50 7.72
N ASP A 500 45.27 8.40 7.03
CA ASP A 500 46.35 9.19 7.62
C ASP A 500 45.72 10.23 8.57
N ASN A 501 45.51 9.83 9.83
CA ASN A 501 44.99 10.67 10.91
C ASN A 501 46.06 11.67 11.36
N GLY A 502 46.20 12.75 10.60
CA GLY A 502 46.92 13.95 11.03
C GLY A 502 46.07 14.80 11.99
N GLY A 503 45.97 14.41 13.27
CA GLY A 503 45.36 15.27 14.31
C GLY A 503 45.19 14.56 15.66
N GLY A 504 45.96 14.96 16.68
CA GLY A 504 46.11 14.23 17.94
C GLY A 504 45.01 14.40 19.00
N GLY A 505 44.61 13.25 19.59
CA GLY A 505 44.23 12.97 21.00
C GLY A 505 42.96 13.62 21.60
N PRO A 506 42.47 13.15 22.78
CA PRO A 506 42.98 12.07 23.65
C PRO A 506 41.96 10.95 24.01
N GLY A 507 42.50 9.90 24.62
CA GLY A 507 41.88 8.60 24.93
C GLY A 507 40.54 8.59 25.68
N GLY A 508 39.67 7.66 25.27
CA GLY A 508 38.53 7.15 26.03
C GLY A 508 38.82 5.72 26.46
N GLY A 509 38.93 5.51 27.78
CA GLY A 509 39.14 4.19 28.39
C GLY A 509 37.89 3.30 28.31
N GLY A 510 38.06 2.06 27.88
CA GLY A 510 37.06 1.02 28.00
C GLY A 510 37.10 0.36 29.38
N PRO A 511 35.97 -0.08 29.96
CA PRO A 511 35.99 -0.96 31.11
C PRO A 511 36.24 -2.41 30.67
N GLY A 512 37.30 -2.99 31.23
CA GLY A 512 37.70 -4.38 31.03
C GLY A 512 36.75 -5.37 31.70
N GLY A 513 36.58 -6.52 31.02
CA GLY A 513 35.94 -7.70 31.57
C GLY A 513 36.82 -8.38 32.62
N GLY A 514 36.20 -8.75 33.75
CA GLY A 514 36.77 -9.61 34.78
C GLY A 514 35.96 -10.91 34.86
N GLY A 515 36.61 -12.04 34.56
CA GLY A 515 36.11 -13.38 34.81
C GLY A 515 36.19 -13.81 36.29
N PRO A 516 35.76 -15.04 36.63
CA PRO A 516 35.05 -15.34 37.87
C PRO A 516 35.89 -16.02 38.96
N SER A 517 35.50 -15.81 40.22
CA SER A 517 35.72 -16.68 41.39
C SER A 517 34.66 -16.25 42.43
N GLY A 518 33.95 -17.07 43.21
CA GLY A 518 34.15 -18.42 43.70
C GLY A 518 33.97 -18.38 45.21
N GLY A 519 32.81 -18.81 45.75
CA GLY A 519 32.58 -19.00 47.19
C GLY A 519 31.15 -18.72 47.66
N GLY A 520 30.36 -19.77 47.97
CA GLY A 520 29.05 -19.67 48.67
C GLY A 520 29.21 -19.64 50.20
N PRO A 521 28.24 -20.15 51.00
CA PRO A 521 26.79 -20.12 50.87
C PRO A 521 26.09 -19.61 52.17
N GLY A 522 24.79 -19.30 52.10
CA GLY A 522 23.91 -19.05 53.27
C GLY A 522 22.81 -18.05 52.91
N GLY A 523 21.54 -18.19 53.24
CA GLY A 523 20.80 -19.09 54.13
C GLY A 523 19.52 -18.35 54.54
N GLY A 524 18.36 -19.00 54.45
CA GLY A 524 17.03 -18.47 54.85
C GLY A 524 16.36 -17.65 53.75
N GLY A 525 15.12 -17.85 53.33
CA GLY A 525 13.90 -18.30 54.00
C GLY A 525 12.77 -17.33 53.56
N PRO A 526 11.51 -17.77 53.40
CA PRO A 526 10.58 -17.20 52.40
C PRO A 526 9.54 -16.21 52.96
N ARG A 527 8.64 -15.74 52.06
CA ARG A 527 7.36 -14.97 52.21
C ARG A 527 7.50 -13.49 51.78
N ASN A 528 6.63 -12.88 50.98
CA ASN A 528 5.25 -13.16 50.56
C ASN A 528 5.09 -13.07 49.04
#